data_AF-A0A0K1EJ29-F1
#
_entry.id   AF-A0A0K1EJ29-F1
#
_cell.length_a   1.000
_cell.length_b   1.000
_cell.length_c   1.000
_cell.angle_alpha   90.00
_cell.angle_beta   90.00
_cell.angle_gamma   90.00
#
_symmetry.space_group_name_H-M   'P 1'
#
loop_
_entity.id
_entity.type
_entity.pdbx_description
1 polymer ?
#
loop_
_entity_poly.entity_id
_entity_poly.type
_entity_poly.pdbx_seq_one_letter_code
_entity_poly.pdbx_strand_id
1 'polypeptide(L)'
;MDPNPKEPTTQQIPELFTASDVARFCQVDLKTIHNWADKGEIRHFRTPGRHLRFRRLDVLDFLRKYGYPIPEVLRQGKPKVVVVDEDPAVLASLRKVLSKRFDLTTFQDPFDALVAVGSLQPDAMILDVKMPGLDGLRCLERMRSLEATSHIRCIVYSEAEDMKKSATEAGAYDFIKKGEMAELRDSLERLMGLERS
;
A
#
# COMPACT_ATOMS: atom_id res chain seq x y z
N MET A 1 21.02 -17.71 37.44
CA MET A 1 20.93 -17.26 36.04
C MET A 1 19.50 -17.48 35.61
N ASP A 2 18.67 -16.45 35.75
CA ASP A 2 17.30 -16.49 35.25
C ASP A 2 17.31 -16.56 33.72
N PRO A 3 16.40 -17.32 33.09
CA PRO A 3 16.30 -17.38 31.65
C PRO A 3 15.78 -16.04 31.11
N ASN A 4 16.48 -15.54 30.09
CA ASN A 4 16.15 -14.36 29.30
C ASN A 4 14.67 -14.40 28.85
N PRO A 5 13.83 -13.37 29.13
CA PRO A 5 12.47 -13.33 28.62
C PRO A 5 12.51 -13.27 27.10
N LYS A 6 11.86 -14.24 26.45
CA LYS A 6 11.73 -14.31 24.98
C LYS A 6 11.21 -12.97 24.46
N GLU A 7 11.95 -12.37 23.54
CA GLU A 7 11.48 -11.23 22.74
C GLU A 7 10.10 -11.58 22.15
N PRO A 8 9.13 -10.66 22.16
CA PRO A 8 7.82 -10.92 21.59
C PRO A 8 7.97 -11.21 20.10
N THR A 9 7.61 -12.43 19.69
CA THR A 9 7.54 -12.83 18.29
C THR A 9 6.67 -11.83 17.53
N THR A 10 7.28 -10.99 16.70
CA THR A 10 6.56 -10.08 15.80
C THR A 10 5.62 -10.93 14.95
N GLN A 11 4.32 -10.90 15.23
CA GLN A 11 3.33 -11.61 14.42
C GLN A 11 3.38 -11.00 13.01
N GLN A 12 3.90 -11.77 12.05
CA GLN A 12 3.90 -11.38 10.64
C GLN A 12 2.46 -11.30 10.17
N ILE A 13 2.09 -10.16 9.57
CA ILE A 13 0.78 -9.99 8.96
C ILE A 13 0.66 -11.03 7.84
N PRO A 14 -0.46 -11.78 7.74
CA PRO A 14 -0.72 -12.56 6.55
C PRO A 14 -0.74 -11.64 5.33
N GLU A 15 0.18 -11.84 4.38
CA GLU A 15 0.20 -11.06 3.13
C GLU A 15 -1.11 -11.25 2.34
N LEU A 16 -1.80 -12.37 2.58
CA LEU A 16 -3.04 -12.78 1.91
C LEU A 16 -4.07 -13.33 2.89
N PHE A 17 -5.33 -12.99 2.65
CA PHE A 17 -6.51 -13.50 3.36
C PHE A 17 -7.27 -14.51 2.49
N THR A 18 -7.95 -15.45 3.13
CA THR A 18 -8.80 -16.44 2.48
C THR A 18 -10.25 -15.97 2.39
N ALA A 19 -11.08 -16.65 1.59
CA ALA A 19 -12.53 -16.42 1.60
C ALA A 19 -13.15 -16.60 2.98
N SER A 20 -12.66 -17.57 3.77
CA SER A 20 -13.13 -17.81 5.14
C SER A 20 -12.79 -16.68 6.09
N ASP A 21 -11.66 -15.99 5.90
CA ASP A 21 -11.31 -14.83 6.72
C ASP A 21 -12.22 -13.65 6.40
N VAL A 22 -12.42 -13.35 5.11
CA VAL A 22 -13.31 -12.26 4.69
C VAL A 22 -14.76 -12.53 5.11
N ALA A 23 -15.23 -13.77 4.97
CA ALA A 23 -16.54 -14.20 5.46
C ALA A 23 -16.73 -13.92 6.96
N ARG A 24 -15.70 -14.24 7.77
CA ARG A 24 -15.69 -13.99 9.22
C ARG A 24 -15.73 -12.50 9.53
N PHE A 25 -14.98 -11.68 8.81
CA PHE A 25 -14.97 -10.22 9.02
C PHE A 25 -16.32 -9.58 8.70
N CYS A 26 -16.98 -10.04 7.64
CA CYS A 26 -18.27 -9.52 7.21
C CYS A 26 -19.49 -10.18 7.87
N GLN A 27 -19.28 -11.25 8.66
CA GLN A 27 -20.33 -12.09 9.25
C GLN A 27 -21.32 -12.64 8.21
N VAL A 28 -20.79 -13.10 7.07
CA VAL A 28 -21.57 -13.71 5.99
C VAL A 28 -21.08 -15.13 5.71
N ASP A 29 -21.85 -15.89 4.95
CA ASP A 29 -21.43 -17.22 4.50
C ASP A 29 -20.39 -17.15 3.36
N LEU A 30 -19.70 -18.27 3.10
CA LEU A 30 -18.70 -18.37 2.04
C LEU A 30 -19.27 -18.12 0.64
N LYS A 31 -20.50 -18.57 0.35
CA LYS A 31 -21.13 -18.39 -0.98
C LYS A 31 -21.33 -16.91 -1.27
N THR A 32 -21.63 -16.10 -0.26
CA THR A 32 -21.70 -14.64 -0.39
C THR A 32 -20.36 -14.04 -0.80
N ILE A 33 -19.24 -14.45 -0.20
CA ILE A 33 -17.89 -14.01 -0.60
C ILE A 33 -17.57 -14.41 -2.04
N HIS A 34 -17.91 -15.63 -2.44
CA HIS A 34 -17.75 -16.08 -3.82
C HIS A 34 -18.57 -15.23 -4.80
N ASN A 35 -19.83 -14.92 -4.48
CA ASN A 35 -20.67 -14.07 -5.31
C ASN A 35 -20.10 -12.65 -5.47
N TRP A 36 -19.57 -12.06 -4.40
CA TRP A 36 -18.91 -10.74 -4.46
C TRP A 36 -17.64 -10.78 -5.30
N ALA A 37 -16.82 -11.82 -5.15
CA ALA A 37 -15.63 -12.01 -5.96
C ALA A 37 -15.98 -12.15 -7.45
N ASP A 38 -16.95 -13.00 -7.79
CA ASP A 38 -17.35 -13.25 -9.19
C ASP A 38 -17.97 -12.00 -9.85
N LYS A 39 -18.58 -11.12 -9.06
CA LYS A 39 -19.07 -9.81 -9.51
C LYS A 39 -18.00 -8.71 -9.55
N GLY A 40 -16.79 -8.99 -9.05
CA GLY A 40 -15.71 -8.01 -8.98
C GLY A 40 -15.88 -6.94 -7.89
N GLU A 41 -16.76 -7.17 -6.91
CA GLU A 41 -17.02 -6.21 -5.81
C GLU A 41 -15.82 -6.07 -4.86
N ILE A 42 -15.04 -7.15 -4.74
CA ILE A 42 -13.78 -7.19 -4.01
C ILE A 42 -12.67 -7.69 -4.94
N ARG A 43 -11.57 -6.93 -5.00
CA ARG A 43 -10.39 -7.33 -5.77
C ARG A 43 -9.78 -8.58 -5.14
N HIS A 44 -9.46 -9.55 -5.97
CA HIS A 44 -8.98 -10.85 -5.54
C HIS A 44 -8.15 -11.49 -6.64
N PHE A 45 -7.46 -12.56 -6.30
CA PHE A 45 -6.91 -13.50 -7.27
C PHE A 45 -7.18 -14.93 -6.83
N ARG A 46 -6.90 -15.87 -7.73
CA ARG A 46 -7.08 -17.30 -7.48
C ARG A 46 -5.74 -18.01 -7.57
N THR A 47 -5.51 -18.93 -6.64
CA THR A 47 -4.38 -19.86 -6.78
C THR A 47 -4.66 -20.85 -7.92
N PRO A 48 -3.67 -21.63 -8.38
CA PRO A 48 -3.90 -22.70 -9.37
C PRO A 48 -5.02 -23.68 -8.97
N GLY A 49 -5.18 -23.93 -7.66
CA GLY A 49 -6.29 -24.71 -7.08
C GLY A 49 -7.64 -23.98 -7.01
N ARG A 50 -7.78 -22.82 -7.67
CA ARG A 50 -8.98 -21.96 -7.74
C ARG A 50 -9.44 -21.32 -6.44
N HIS A 51 -8.70 -21.49 -5.35
CA HIS A 51 -9.01 -20.86 -4.06
C HIS A 51 -8.83 -19.35 -4.12
N LEU A 52 -9.81 -18.61 -3.59
CA LEU A 52 -9.77 -17.15 -3.49
C LEU A 52 -8.69 -16.70 -2.50
N ARG A 53 -7.96 -15.66 -2.90
CA ARG A 53 -7.00 -14.92 -2.08
C ARG A 53 -7.22 -13.43 -2.24
N PHE A 54 -7.12 -12.71 -1.13
CA PHE A 54 -7.34 -11.27 -1.05
C PHE A 54 -6.14 -10.61 -0.41
N ARG A 55 -5.63 -9.52 -0.98
CA ARG A 55 -4.57 -8.74 -0.34
C ARG A 55 -5.17 -7.97 0.83
N ARG A 56 -4.39 -7.74 1.88
CA ARG A 56 -4.80 -6.99 3.08
C ARG A 56 -5.51 -5.68 2.74
N LEU A 57 -4.90 -4.92 1.84
CA LEU A 57 -5.37 -3.62 1.39
C LEU A 57 -6.69 -3.70 0.60
N ASP A 58 -6.89 -4.72 -0.23
CA ASP A 58 -8.14 -4.93 -0.95
C ASP A 58 -9.30 -5.28 0.01
N VAL A 59 -9.02 -6.08 1.05
CA VAL A 59 -9.99 -6.37 2.11
C VAL A 59 -10.33 -5.10 2.89
N LEU A 60 -9.32 -4.32 3.29
CA LEU A 60 -9.51 -3.06 4.02
C LEU A 60 -10.41 -2.08 3.25
N ASP A 61 -10.16 -1.90 1.95
CA ASP A 61 -10.98 -1.01 1.11
C ASP A 61 -12.42 -1.51 1.01
N PHE A 62 -12.60 -2.83 0.82
CA PHE A 62 -13.94 -3.41 0.77
C PHE A 62 -14.70 -3.18 2.06
N LEU A 63 -14.09 -3.47 3.22
CA LEU A 63 -14.74 -3.28 4.52
C LEU A 63 -15.12 -1.81 4.73
N ARG A 64 -14.24 -0.86 4.41
CA ARG A 64 -14.53 0.58 4.47
C ARG A 64 -15.66 0.99 3.53
N LYS A 65 -15.62 0.54 2.27
CA LYS A 65 -16.61 0.88 1.24
C LYS A 65 -18.02 0.48 1.66
N TYR A 66 -18.18 -0.68 2.31
CA TYR A 66 -19.48 -1.21 2.73
C TYR A 66 -19.79 -0.99 4.23
N GLY A 67 -18.94 -0.25 4.95
CA GLY A 67 -19.19 0.11 6.35
C GLY A 67 -19.03 -1.03 7.36
N TYR A 68 -18.27 -2.08 7.03
CA TYR A 68 -17.95 -3.14 7.96
C TYR A 68 -16.90 -2.70 9.00
N PRO A 69 -16.97 -3.20 10.25
CA PRO A 69 -15.91 -3.01 11.22
C PRO A 69 -14.57 -3.54 10.70
N ILE A 70 -13.51 -2.75 10.85
CA ILE A 70 -12.16 -3.18 10.47
C ILE A 70 -11.61 -4.05 11.61
N PRO A 71 -11.30 -5.33 11.38
CA PRO A 71 -10.70 -6.21 12.39
C PRO A 71 -9.24 -5.82 12.68
N GLU A 72 -8.79 -6.09 13.91
CA GLU A 72 -7.45 -5.68 14.38
C GLU A 72 -6.31 -6.28 13.56
N VAL A 73 -6.48 -7.50 13.04
CA VAL A 73 -5.49 -8.15 12.17
C VAL A 73 -5.13 -7.34 10.92
N LEU A 74 -6.04 -6.48 10.42
CA LEU A 74 -5.77 -5.60 9.27
C LEU A 74 -5.00 -4.32 9.65
N ARG A 75 -4.94 -3.98 10.96
CA ARG A 75 -4.21 -2.84 11.52
C ARG A 75 -2.81 -3.20 12.04
N GLN A 76 -2.53 -4.48 12.21
CA GLN A 76 -1.27 -4.97 12.76
C GLN A 76 -0.12 -4.90 11.74
N GLY A 77 1.11 -4.89 12.27
CA GLY A 77 2.39 -4.91 11.56
C GLY A 77 2.79 -3.62 10.84
N LYS A 78 3.89 -3.67 10.08
CA LYS A 78 4.47 -2.51 9.38
C LYS A 78 4.28 -2.65 7.86
N PRO A 79 3.45 -1.81 7.22
CA PRO A 79 3.30 -1.83 5.77
C PRO A 79 4.62 -1.52 5.07
N LYS A 80 4.88 -2.20 3.96
CA LYS A 80 6.07 -1.99 3.11
C LYS A 80 5.83 -0.79 2.22
N VAL A 81 6.69 0.21 2.31
CA VAL A 81 6.57 1.43 1.51
C VAL A 81 7.89 1.71 0.79
N VAL A 82 7.79 1.87 -0.53
CA VAL A 82 8.91 2.32 -1.36
C VAL A 82 8.84 3.83 -1.51
N VAL A 83 9.98 4.52 -1.43
CA VAL A 83 10.08 5.96 -1.67
C VAL A 83 11.08 6.19 -2.79
N VAL A 84 10.71 7.01 -3.76
CA VAL A 84 11.53 7.34 -4.92
C VAL A 84 11.65 8.86 -5.03
N ASP A 85 12.87 9.36 -4.87
CA ASP A 85 13.19 10.79 -4.95
C ASP A 85 14.68 10.98 -5.23
N GLU A 86 15.04 11.85 -6.18
CA GLU A 86 16.44 12.12 -6.51
C GLU A 86 17.18 12.90 -5.42
N ASP A 87 16.46 13.59 -4.53
CA ASP A 87 17.05 14.37 -3.44
C ASP A 87 17.33 13.49 -2.20
N PRO A 88 18.62 13.24 -1.84
CA PRO A 88 18.97 12.47 -0.65
C PRO A 88 18.46 13.10 0.65
N ALA A 89 18.29 14.43 0.72
CA ALA A 89 17.77 15.12 1.89
C ALA A 89 16.28 14.81 2.09
N VAL A 90 15.50 14.75 1.01
CA VAL A 90 14.09 14.33 1.07
C VAL A 90 13.99 12.88 1.53
N LEU A 91 14.77 11.97 0.93
CA LEU A 91 14.78 10.55 1.34
C LEU A 91 15.16 10.37 2.82
N ALA A 92 16.17 11.11 3.30
CA ALA A 92 16.61 11.05 4.70
C ALA A 92 15.52 11.59 5.66
N SER A 93 14.86 12.69 5.28
CA SER A 93 13.75 13.27 6.04
C SER A 93 12.57 12.30 6.14
N LEU A 94 12.14 11.74 5.01
CA LEU A 94 11.06 10.75 4.96
C LEU A 94 11.38 9.50 5.78
N ARG A 95 12.62 8.99 5.67
CA ARG A 95 13.08 7.85 6.48
C ARG A 95 12.99 8.15 7.97
N LYS A 96 13.41 9.35 8.41
CA LYS A 96 13.36 9.77 9.82
C LYS A 96 11.93 9.81 10.36
N VAL A 97 10.97 10.30 9.56
CA VAL A 97 9.57 10.47 9.99
C VAL A 97 8.78 9.16 9.92
N LEU A 98 8.93 8.41 8.83
CA LEU A 98 8.01 7.31 8.49
C LEU A 98 8.49 5.93 8.99
N SER A 99 9.79 5.71 9.23
CA SER A 99 10.36 4.38 9.57
C SER A 99 9.86 3.76 10.88
N LYS A 100 9.30 4.58 11.77
CA LYS A 100 8.69 4.09 13.02
C LYS A 100 7.42 3.28 12.74
N ARG A 101 6.65 3.65 11.71
CA ARG A 101 5.34 3.07 11.38
C ARG A 101 5.38 2.17 10.15
N PHE A 102 6.29 2.43 9.21
CA PHE A 102 6.38 1.74 7.92
C PHE A 102 7.74 1.07 7.77
N ASP A 103 7.78 -0.02 7.00
CA ASP A 103 9.02 -0.63 6.54
C ASP A 103 9.45 0.03 5.23
N LEU A 104 10.50 0.86 5.29
CA LEU A 104 10.87 1.78 4.21
C LEU A 104 12.07 1.31 3.40
N THR A 105 11.86 1.20 2.09
CA THR A 105 12.94 1.11 1.11
C THR A 105 12.97 2.39 0.28
N THR A 106 14.15 2.98 0.11
CA THR A 106 14.32 4.27 -0.57
C THR A 106 15.20 4.08 -1.81
N PHE A 107 14.85 4.74 -2.91
CA PHE A 107 15.61 4.75 -4.15
C PHE A 107 15.82 6.19 -4.61
N GLN A 108 17.03 6.51 -5.05
CA GLN A 108 17.32 7.76 -5.75
C GLN A 108 17.03 7.64 -7.24
N ASP A 109 17.39 6.48 -7.81
CA ASP A 109 17.11 6.19 -9.21
C ASP A 109 15.71 5.55 -9.36
N PRO A 110 14.80 6.17 -10.12
CA PRO A 110 13.51 5.57 -10.42
C PRO A 110 13.59 4.21 -11.14
N PHE A 111 14.61 3.97 -11.95
CA PHE A 111 14.78 2.69 -12.64
C PHE A 111 15.10 1.56 -11.66
N ASP A 112 15.97 1.81 -10.67
CA ASP A 112 16.24 0.86 -9.60
C ASP A 112 14.98 0.52 -8.80
N ALA A 113 14.16 1.54 -8.52
CA ALA A 113 12.88 1.33 -7.84
C ALA A 113 11.96 0.43 -8.67
N LEU A 114 11.85 0.68 -9.98
CA LEU A 114 11.00 -0.10 -10.88
C LEU A 114 11.45 -1.56 -11.04
N VAL A 115 12.76 -1.82 -11.01
CA VAL A 115 13.29 -3.18 -11.01
C VAL A 115 12.98 -3.88 -9.68
N ALA A 116 13.10 -3.16 -8.56
CA ALA A 116 12.93 -3.74 -7.23
C ALA A 116 11.46 -3.99 -6.85
N VAL A 117 10.51 -3.14 -7.29
CA VAL A 117 9.10 -3.20 -6.85
C VAL A 117 8.41 -4.53 -7.15
N GLY A 118 8.79 -5.19 -8.25
CA GLY A 118 8.26 -6.52 -8.60
C GLY A 118 8.58 -7.56 -7.54
N SER A 119 9.78 -7.52 -6.96
CA SER A 119 10.24 -8.45 -5.93
C SER A 119 9.86 -7.99 -4.52
N LEU A 120 9.93 -6.70 -4.24
CA LEU A 120 9.59 -6.12 -2.93
C LEU A 120 8.10 -6.22 -2.62
N GLN A 121 7.23 -6.20 -3.65
CA GLN A 121 5.77 -6.19 -3.53
C GLN A 121 5.30 -5.19 -2.44
N PRO A 122 5.64 -3.90 -2.56
CA PRO A 122 5.29 -2.92 -1.53
C PRO A 122 3.78 -2.68 -1.49
N ASP A 123 3.27 -2.32 -0.31
CA ASP A 123 1.89 -1.90 -0.13
C ASP A 123 1.63 -0.53 -0.77
N ALA A 124 2.61 0.38 -0.65
CA ALA A 124 2.56 1.70 -1.28
C ALA A 124 3.91 2.15 -1.83
N MET A 125 3.83 3.11 -2.74
CA MET A 125 4.96 3.86 -3.26
C MET A 125 4.71 5.36 -3.08
N ILE A 126 5.74 6.06 -2.61
CA ILE A 126 5.81 7.52 -2.63
C ILE A 126 6.74 7.89 -3.79
N LEU A 127 6.23 8.64 -4.74
CA LEU A 127 6.92 8.94 -6.00
C LEU A 127 6.97 10.45 -6.22
N ASP A 128 8.17 10.99 -6.44
CA ASP A 128 8.30 12.28 -7.11
C ASP A 128 8.04 12.11 -8.62
N VAL A 129 7.23 12.98 -9.19
CA VAL A 129 6.92 12.96 -10.64
C VAL A 129 7.83 13.87 -11.45
N LYS A 130 8.60 14.75 -10.78
CA LYS A 130 9.51 15.69 -11.42
C LYS A 130 10.95 15.20 -11.32
N MET A 131 11.23 14.04 -11.91
CA MET A 131 12.58 13.48 -11.98
C MET A 131 13.11 13.49 -13.42
N PRO A 132 14.39 13.79 -13.65
CA PRO A 132 15.03 13.62 -14.95
C PRO A 132 14.98 12.16 -15.41
N GLY A 133 14.64 11.94 -16.67
CA GLY A 133 14.75 10.61 -17.31
C GLY A 133 13.60 9.64 -17.06
N LEU A 134 12.67 9.91 -16.13
CA LEU A 134 11.43 9.15 -15.97
C LEU A 134 10.21 10.07 -15.95
N ASP A 135 9.23 9.77 -16.81
CA ASP A 135 7.89 10.30 -16.69
C ASP A 135 7.16 9.55 -15.55
N GLY A 136 7.17 10.12 -14.35
CA GLY A 136 6.59 9.51 -13.15
C GLY A 136 5.08 9.25 -13.28
N LEU A 137 4.36 10.09 -14.02
CA LEU A 137 2.92 9.90 -14.26
C LEU A 137 2.67 8.71 -15.18
N ARG A 138 3.42 8.61 -16.27
CA ARG A 138 3.32 7.45 -17.18
C ARG A 138 3.79 6.16 -16.50
N CYS A 139 4.77 6.24 -15.60
CA CYS A 139 5.19 5.12 -14.77
C CYS A 139 4.03 4.60 -13.91
N LEU A 140 3.34 5.52 -13.22
CA LEU A 140 2.17 5.23 -12.42
C LEU A 140 1.05 4.57 -13.26
N GLU A 141 0.72 5.13 -14.42
CA GLU A 141 -0.27 4.54 -15.35
C GLU A 141 0.09 3.10 -15.74
N ARG A 142 1.36 2.86 -16.08
CA ARG A 142 1.84 1.52 -16.43
C ARG A 142 1.75 0.56 -15.25
N MET A 143 2.20 0.97 -14.06
CA MET A 143 2.11 0.13 -12.87
C MET A 143 0.65 -0.25 -12.56
N ARG A 144 -0.28 0.68 -12.77
CA ARG A 144 -1.73 0.43 -12.62
C ARG A 144 -2.29 -0.52 -13.66
N SER A 145 -1.75 -0.52 -14.88
CA SER A 145 -2.19 -1.40 -15.98
C SER A 145 -1.73 -2.86 -15.84
N LEU A 146 -0.68 -3.12 -15.06
CA LEU A 146 -0.08 -4.45 -14.91
C LEU A 146 -0.61 -5.15 -13.66
N GLU A 147 -1.08 -6.40 -13.79
CA GLU A 147 -1.59 -7.19 -12.66
C GLU A 147 -0.57 -7.31 -11.51
N ALA A 148 0.70 -7.50 -11.86
CA ALA A 148 1.80 -7.67 -10.92
C ALA A 148 2.06 -6.45 -10.01
N THR A 149 1.61 -5.25 -10.41
CA THR A 149 1.89 -3.99 -9.70
C THR A 149 0.65 -3.13 -9.43
N SER A 150 -0.51 -3.46 -9.99
CA SER A 150 -1.76 -2.69 -9.86
C SER A 150 -2.32 -2.62 -8.44
N HIS A 151 -1.80 -3.46 -7.54
CA HIS A 151 -2.11 -3.46 -6.13
C HIS A 151 -1.29 -2.44 -5.32
N ILE A 152 -0.15 -1.97 -5.85
CA ILE A 152 0.70 -0.98 -5.21
C ILE A 152 -0.01 0.37 -5.26
N ARG A 153 -0.20 1.01 -4.10
CA ARG A 153 -0.86 2.31 -4.00
C ARG A 153 0.16 3.44 -4.10
N CYS A 154 0.02 4.34 -5.05
CA CYS A 154 0.96 5.45 -5.20
C CYS A 154 0.42 6.73 -4.56
N ILE A 155 1.27 7.41 -3.79
CA ILE A 155 1.11 8.81 -3.42
C ILE A 155 2.17 9.60 -4.18
N VAL A 156 1.74 10.63 -4.90
CA VAL A 156 2.68 11.56 -5.53
C VAL A 156 3.13 12.57 -4.49
N TYR A 157 4.45 12.72 -4.32
CA TYR A 157 5.07 13.67 -3.39
C TYR A 157 6.01 14.58 -4.16
N SER A 158 5.53 15.74 -4.58
CA SER A 158 6.23 16.59 -5.56
C SER A 158 5.99 18.08 -5.33
N GLU A 159 6.87 18.93 -5.86
CA GLU A 159 6.68 20.39 -5.89
C GLU A 159 5.77 20.85 -7.05
N ALA A 160 5.53 19.98 -8.04
CA ALA A 160 4.75 20.28 -9.24
C ALA A 160 3.23 20.23 -8.99
N GLU A 161 2.68 21.17 -8.20
CA GLU A 161 1.25 21.22 -7.87
C GLU A 161 0.32 21.28 -9.08
N ASP A 162 0.78 21.86 -10.19
CA ASP A 162 0.06 21.91 -11.47
C ASP A 162 -0.20 20.50 -12.05
N MET A 163 0.59 19.50 -11.65
CA MET A 163 0.42 18.10 -12.03
C MET A 163 -0.56 17.33 -11.15
N LYS A 164 -1.15 17.94 -10.12
CA LYS A 164 -2.10 17.27 -9.21
C LYS A 164 -3.26 16.61 -9.94
N LYS A 165 -3.85 17.30 -10.93
CA LYS A 165 -4.95 16.74 -11.72
C LYS A 165 -4.49 15.52 -12.53
N SER A 166 -3.38 15.63 -13.23
CA SER A 166 -2.79 14.56 -14.04
C SER A 166 -2.39 13.35 -13.19
N ALA A 167 -1.87 13.57 -11.98
CA ALA A 167 -1.56 12.51 -11.01
C ALA A 167 -2.80 11.71 -10.61
N THR A 168 -3.90 12.39 -10.30
CA THR A 168 -5.18 11.73 -9.99
C THR A 168 -5.70 10.94 -11.20
N GLU A 169 -5.65 11.51 -12.40
CA GLU A 169 -6.07 10.84 -13.64
C GLU A 169 -5.21 9.60 -13.96
N ALA A 170 -3.90 9.65 -13.66
CA ALA A 170 -2.98 8.52 -13.76
C ALA A 170 -3.24 7.42 -12.70
N GLY A 171 -4.10 7.69 -11.71
CA GLY A 171 -4.50 6.72 -10.68
C GLY A 171 -3.70 6.82 -9.38
N ALA A 172 -3.12 7.98 -9.08
CA ALA A 172 -2.55 8.24 -7.77
C ALA A 172 -3.65 8.21 -6.71
N TYR A 173 -3.33 7.68 -5.53
CA TYR A 173 -4.21 7.72 -4.38
C TYR A 173 -4.33 9.15 -3.83
N ASP A 174 -3.21 9.87 -3.82
CA ASP A 174 -3.13 11.25 -3.34
C ASP A 174 -1.98 12.00 -4.04
N PHE A 175 -2.04 13.33 -3.98
CA PHE A 175 -0.96 14.23 -4.40
C PHE A 175 -0.68 15.20 -3.27
N ILE A 176 0.56 15.19 -2.79
CA ILE A 176 0.99 15.94 -1.62
C ILE A 176 2.22 16.77 -1.98
N LYS A 177 2.20 18.04 -1.59
CA LYS A 177 3.28 18.96 -1.87
C LYS A 177 4.52 18.62 -1.04
N LYS A 178 5.71 18.70 -1.65
CA LYS A 178 6.95 18.66 -0.85
C LYS A 178 6.95 19.75 0.23
N GLY A 179 7.42 19.39 1.43
CA GLY A 179 7.28 20.19 2.66
C GLY A 179 6.12 19.77 3.58
N GLU A 180 5.02 19.21 3.05
CA GLU A 180 3.82 18.85 3.84
C GLU A 180 3.95 17.46 4.50
N MET A 181 4.92 17.30 5.41
CA MET A 181 5.25 16.01 6.03
C MET A 181 4.11 15.40 6.86
N ALA A 182 3.33 16.25 7.54
CA ALA A 182 2.18 15.79 8.32
C ALA A 182 1.10 15.22 7.40
N GLU A 183 0.76 15.94 6.32
CA GLU A 183 -0.22 15.50 5.33
C GLU A 183 0.20 14.18 4.66
N LEU A 184 1.48 14.03 4.30
CA LEU A 184 2.00 12.79 3.74
C LEU A 184 1.84 11.61 4.68
N ARG A 185 2.22 11.78 5.95
CA ARG A 185 2.07 10.74 6.96
C ARG A 185 0.60 10.36 7.13
N ASP A 186 -0.27 11.35 7.27
CA ASP A 186 -1.69 11.13 7.56
C ASP A 186 -2.39 10.47 6.37
N SER A 187 -2.06 10.87 5.13
CA SER A 187 -2.54 10.20 3.91
C SER A 187 -2.06 8.75 3.81
N LEU A 188 -0.80 8.48 4.16
CA LEU A 188 -0.25 7.13 4.16
C LEU A 188 -0.88 6.24 5.26
N GLU A 189 -1.09 6.79 6.46
CA GLU A 189 -1.79 6.09 7.56
C GLU A 189 -3.24 5.78 7.19
N ARG A 190 -3.95 6.75 6.58
CA ARG A 190 -5.30 6.56 6.02
C ARG A 190 -5.33 5.46 4.98
N LEU A 191 -4.44 5.53 3.99
CA LEU A 191 -4.28 4.54 2.93
C LEU A 191 -4.03 3.13 3.49
N MET A 192 -3.27 3.03 4.58
CA MET A 192 -2.90 1.76 5.20
C MET A 192 -3.87 1.23 6.25
N GLY A 193 -4.87 2.03 6.67
CA GLY A 193 -5.82 1.64 7.71
C GLY A 193 -5.29 1.80 9.13
N LEU A 194 -4.31 2.69 9.33
CA LEU A 194 -3.59 2.89 10.59
C LEU A 194 -4.06 4.12 11.38
N GLU A 195 -5.13 4.78 10.92
CA GLU A 195 -5.71 5.94 11.60
C GLU A 195 -6.15 5.58 13.02
N ARG A 196 -5.90 6.48 13.97
CA ARG A 196 -6.41 6.33 15.33
C ARG A 196 -7.91 6.61 15.31
N SER A 197 -8.69 5.62 15.73
CA SER A 197 -10.13 5.74 16.02
C SER A 197 -10.42 6.80 17.08
#